data_AF-A0A3D8MBJ6-F1
#
_entry.id   AF-A0A3D8MBJ6-F1
#
_cell.length_a   1.000
_cell.length_b   1.000
_cell.length_c   1.000
_cell.angle_alpha   90.00
_cell.angle_beta   90.00
_cell.angle_gamma   90.00
#
_symmetry.space_group_name_H-M   'P 1'
#
loop_
_entity.id
_entity.type
_entity.pdbx_description
1 polymer ?
#
loop_
_entity_poly.entity_id
_entity_poly.type
_entity_poly.pdbx_seq_one_letter_code
_entity_poly.pdbx_strand_id
1 'polypeptide(L)'
;MPPLAFRKRVVLALWIKNEHILGRKTRSSRTIKLLYVMEELLDTRQLKAMKRFRKGARFIGFWFILIGGFMLYQFLGILMDPEATITYNGVPTNEYSVKLDAVIFMGLFVVIGLLAAVSPSSWLNKIFVAKMSFKSVIGFKK
;
A
#
# COMPACT_ATOMS: atom_id res chain seq x y z
N MET A 1 -31.52 44.20 -1.16
CA MET A 1 -31.99 43.23 -2.18
C MET A 1 -32.06 43.95 -3.53
N PRO A 2 -31.39 43.48 -4.59
CA PRO A 2 -31.41 44.19 -5.88
C PRO A 2 -32.77 44.03 -6.60
N PRO A 3 -33.20 45.05 -7.37
CA PRO A 3 -34.54 45.11 -7.98
C PRO A 3 -34.73 44.07 -9.11
N LEU A 4 -35.96 43.56 -9.24
CA LEU A 4 -36.37 42.49 -10.18
C LEU A 4 -35.98 42.75 -11.66
N ALA A 5 -35.87 44.01 -12.07
CA ALA A 5 -35.44 44.39 -13.42
C ALA A 5 -33.96 44.03 -13.70
N PHE A 6 -33.11 44.03 -12.68
CA PHE A 6 -31.69 43.69 -12.81
C PHE A 6 -31.49 42.17 -13.02
N ARG A 7 -32.31 41.33 -12.36
CA ARG A 7 -32.27 39.87 -12.52
C ARG A 7 -32.58 39.43 -13.96
N LYS A 8 -33.59 40.05 -14.61
CA LYS A 8 -33.96 39.69 -15.99
C LYS A 8 -32.86 40.02 -17.00
N ARG A 9 -32.15 41.14 -16.83
CA ARG A 9 -31.05 41.54 -17.71
C ARG A 9 -29.81 40.65 -17.57
N VAL A 10 -29.50 40.20 -16.35
CA VAL A 10 -28.38 39.27 -16.09
C VAL A 10 -28.67 37.89 -16.68
N VAL A 11 -29.90 37.39 -16.58
CA VAL A 11 -30.29 36.11 -17.19
C VAL A 11 -30.27 36.17 -18.71
N LEU A 12 -30.73 37.28 -19.31
CA LEU A 12 -30.69 37.47 -20.76
C LEU A 12 -29.25 37.61 -21.28
N ALA A 13 -28.37 38.30 -20.55
CA ALA A 13 -26.96 38.41 -20.88
C ALA A 13 -26.21 37.06 -20.72
N LEU A 14 -26.57 36.25 -19.73
CA LEU A 14 -26.06 34.89 -19.58
C LEU A 14 -26.56 33.95 -20.69
N TRP A 15 -27.82 34.11 -21.13
CA TRP A 15 -28.40 33.32 -22.21
C TRP A 15 -27.77 33.65 -23.57
N ILE A 16 -27.62 34.93 -23.91
CA ILE A 16 -26.96 35.38 -25.16
C ILE A 16 -25.46 35.01 -25.18
N LYS A 17 -24.78 35.07 -24.01
CA LYS A 17 -23.39 34.61 -23.89
C LYS A 17 -23.27 33.08 -24.03
N ASN A 18 -24.32 32.33 -23.72
CA ASN A 18 -24.35 30.87 -23.90
C ASN A 18 -24.64 30.46 -25.36
N GLU A 19 -25.46 31.21 -26.09
CA GLU A 19 -25.76 30.91 -27.50
C GLU A 19 -24.56 31.11 -28.42
N HIS A 20 -23.71 32.11 -28.18
CA HIS A 20 -22.47 32.28 -28.94
C HIS A 20 -21.41 31.19 -28.69
N ILE A 21 -21.53 30.41 -27.61
CA ILE A 21 -20.67 29.25 -27.32
C ILE A 21 -21.22 27.97 -27.97
N LEU A 22 -22.53 27.91 -28.24
CA LEU A 22 -23.20 26.75 -28.84
C LEU A 22 -22.95 26.59 -30.35
N GLY A 23 -22.43 27.61 -31.04
CA GLY A 23 -22.11 27.56 -32.47
C GLY A 23 -20.78 26.89 -32.86
N ARG A 24 -19.93 26.49 -31.89
CA ARG A 24 -18.67 25.78 -32.16
C ARG A 24 -18.34 24.78 -31.06
N LYS A 25 -18.94 23.58 -31.03
CA LYS A 25 -18.33 22.39 -30.37
C LYS A 25 -19.11 21.06 -30.44
N THR A 26 -19.57 20.63 -31.61
CA THR A 26 -20.13 19.27 -31.74
C THR A 26 -19.07 18.16 -31.79
N ARG A 27 -17.77 18.48 -31.88
CA ARG A 27 -16.67 17.48 -31.88
C ARG A 27 -16.01 17.22 -30.52
N SER A 28 -16.31 18.03 -29.49
CA SER A 28 -15.60 18.03 -28.20
C SER A 28 -16.26 17.22 -27.08
N SER A 29 -17.53 16.81 -27.23
CA SER A 29 -18.27 16.11 -26.17
C SER A 29 -17.76 14.66 -25.98
N ARG A 30 -17.33 13.99 -27.06
CA ARG A 30 -16.75 12.64 -26.98
C ARG A 30 -15.42 12.62 -26.23
N THR A 31 -14.55 13.60 -26.47
CA THR A 31 -13.23 13.67 -25.83
C THR A 31 -13.31 13.99 -24.34
N ILE A 32 -14.25 14.86 -23.95
CA ILE A 32 -14.48 15.18 -22.53
C ILE A 32 -15.08 13.98 -21.79
N LYS A 33 -16.08 13.30 -22.38
CA LYS A 33 -16.60 12.03 -21.83
C LYS A 33 -15.50 10.98 -21.70
N LEU A 34 -14.62 10.86 -22.69
CA LEU A 34 -13.50 9.93 -22.66
C LEU A 34 -12.51 10.27 -21.53
N LEU A 35 -12.20 11.54 -21.31
CA LEU A 35 -11.32 11.99 -20.23
C LEU A 35 -11.88 11.64 -18.85
N TYR A 36 -13.16 11.92 -18.60
CA TYR A 36 -13.83 11.56 -17.34
C TYR A 36 -13.83 10.04 -17.10
N VAL A 37 -14.16 9.25 -18.12
CA VAL A 37 -14.12 7.78 -18.03
C VAL A 37 -12.70 7.29 -17.77
N MET A 38 -11.69 7.88 -18.41
CA MET A 38 -10.29 7.53 -18.18
C MET A 38 -9.83 7.87 -16.75
N GLU A 39 -10.23 9.01 -16.21
CA GLU A 39 -9.94 9.42 -14.83
C GLU A 39 -10.57 8.46 -13.81
N GLU A 40 -11.83 8.09 -14.01
CA GLU A 40 -12.53 7.12 -13.17
C GLU A 40 -11.93 5.70 -13.25
N LEU A 41 -11.53 5.28 -14.46
CA LEU A 41 -10.82 4.01 -14.65
C LEU A 41 -9.42 4.02 -14.01
N LEU A 42 -8.73 5.16 -14.00
CA LEU A 42 -7.43 5.30 -13.34
C LEU A 42 -7.58 5.14 -11.83
N ASP A 43 -8.58 5.80 -11.24
CA ASP A 43 -8.82 5.81 -9.81
C ASP A 43 -9.20 4.40 -9.30
N THR A 44 -10.10 3.71 -10.03
CA THR A 44 -10.48 2.32 -9.72
C THR A 44 -9.30 1.33 -9.85
N ARG A 45 -8.41 1.51 -10.82
CA ARG A 45 -7.18 0.70 -10.96
C ARG A 45 -6.22 0.91 -9.79
N GLN A 46 -6.01 2.16 -9.36
CA GLN A 46 -5.16 2.46 -8.21
C GLN A 46 -5.73 1.89 -6.92
N LEU A 47 -7.03 2.05 -6.69
CA LEU A 47 -7.73 1.44 -5.55
C LEU A 47 -7.60 -0.08 -5.52
N LYS A 48 -7.72 -0.74 -6.68
CA LYS A 48 -7.54 -2.20 -6.80
C LYS A 48 -6.10 -2.62 -6.52
N ALA A 49 -5.11 -1.85 -6.99
CA ALA A 49 -3.70 -2.09 -6.69
C ALA A 49 -3.38 -1.93 -5.20
N MET A 50 -3.92 -0.89 -4.54
CA MET A 50 -3.77 -0.69 -3.09
C MET A 50 -4.41 -1.82 -2.28
N LYS A 51 -5.61 -2.28 -2.67
CA LYS A 51 -6.26 -3.44 -2.03
C LYS A 51 -5.41 -4.71 -2.18
N ARG A 52 -4.85 -4.97 -3.37
CA ARG A 52 -3.97 -6.12 -3.61
C ARG A 52 -2.68 -6.04 -2.80
N PHE A 53 -2.04 -4.86 -2.76
CA PHE A 53 -0.84 -4.65 -1.95
C PHE A 53 -1.09 -4.93 -0.47
N ARG A 54 -2.19 -4.41 0.09
CA ARG A 54 -2.58 -4.68 1.48
C ARG A 54 -2.78 -6.17 1.75
N LYS A 55 -3.52 -6.87 0.87
CA LYS A 55 -3.71 -8.32 1.00
C LYS A 55 -2.40 -9.08 0.90
N GLY A 56 -1.52 -8.71 -0.02
CA GLY A 56 -0.20 -9.32 -0.19
C GLY A 56 0.69 -9.13 1.03
N ALA A 57 0.76 -7.91 1.57
CA ALA A 57 1.54 -7.62 2.78
C ALA A 57 1.06 -8.44 3.98
N ARG A 58 -0.26 -8.56 4.17
CA ARG A 58 -0.84 -9.38 5.24
C ARG A 58 -0.61 -10.88 5.03
N PHE A 59 -0.70 -11.34 3.79
CA PHE A 59 -0.43 -12.74 3.44
C PHE A 59 1.02 -13.11 3.71
N ILE A 60 1.97 -12.26 3.30
CA ILE A 60 3.39 -12.44 3.61
C ILE A 60 3.59 -12.42 5.13
N GLY A 61 3.02 -11.43 5.83
CA GLY A 61 3.10 -11.36 7.29
C GLY A 61 2.61 -12.63 7.97
N PHE A 62 1.48 -13.18 7.53
CA PHE A 62 0.94 -14.44 8.03
C PHE A 62 1.90 -15.63 7.84
N TRP A 63 2.53 -15.73 6.67
CA TRP A 63 3.54 -16.78 6.43
C TRP A 63 4.78 -16.63 7.31
N PHE A 64 5.23 -15.39 7.54
CA PHE A 64 6.33 -15.12 8.46
C PHE A 64 5.99 -15.55 9.90
N ILE A 65 4.74 -15.33 10.34
CA ILE A 65 4.28 -15.79 11.66
C ILE A 65 4.25 -17.32 11.72
N LEU A 66 3.71 -17.99 10.71
CA LEU A 66 3.60 -19.45 10.70
C LEU A 66 4.97 -20.12 10.71
N ILE A 67 5.84 -19.76 9.75
CA ILE A 67 7.16 -20.37 9.60
C ILE A 67 8.05 -19.97 10.76
N GLY A 68 8.09 -18.66 11.08
CA GLY A 68 8.86 -18.14 12.20
C GLY A 68 8.41 -18.73 13.53
N GLY A 69 7.11 -18.88 13.76
CA GLY A 69 6.55 -19.44 14.99
C GLY A 69 6.85 -20.93 15.14
N PHE A 70 6.73 -21.70 14.04
CA PHE A 70 7.11 -23.11 14.04
C PHE A 70 8.60 -23.30 14.35
N MET A 71 9.47 -22.51 13.72
CA MET A 71 10.90 -22.59 14.00
C MET A 71 11.24 -22.08 15.41
N LEU A 72 10.62 -20.99 15.86
CA LEU A 72 10.81 -20.48 17.22
C LEU A 72 10.46 -21.54 18.27
N TYR A 73 9.37 -22.29 18.08
CA TYR A 73 9.01 -23.42 18.94
C TYR A 73 10.10 -24.50 18.99
N GLN A 74 10.67 -24.87 17.84
CA GLN A 74 11.78 -25.85 17.76
C GLN A 74 13.02 -25.34 18.52
N PHE A 75 13.43 -24.09 18.27
CA PHE A 75 14.61 -23.50 18.90
C PHE A 75 14.41 -23.25 20.40
N LEU A 76 13.19 -22.98 20.85
CA LEU A 76 12.86 -22.96 22.28
C LEU A 76 13.07 -24.34 22.92
N GLY A 77 12.69 -25.42 22.24
CA GLY A 77 13.00 -26.78 22.70
C GLY A 77 14.50 -27.02 22.86
N ILE A 78 15.30 -26.60 21.87
CA ILE A 78 16.77 -26.70 21.91
C ILE A 78 17.38 -25.84 23.03
N LEU A 79 16.81 -24.66 23.28
CA LEU A 79 17.25 -23.75 24.35
C LEU A 79 17.00 -24.34 25.75
N MET A 80 15.86 -25.04 25.92
CA MET A 80 15.48 -25.65 27.20
C MET A 80 16.17 -26.99 27.45
N ASP A 81 16.69 -27.64 26.40
CA ASP A 81 17.47 -28.87 26.52
C ASP A 81 18.96 -28.53 26.76
N PRO A 82 19.50 -28.82 27.95
CA PRO A 82 20.90 -28.55 28.27
C PRO A 82 21.87 -29.51 27.58
N GLU A 83 21.44 -30.57 26.90
CA GLU A 83 22.29 -31.51 26.16
C GLU A 83 22.24 -31.29 24.65
N ALA A 84 21.26 -30.53 24.16
CA ALA A 84 21.10 -30.27 22.74
C ALA A 84 22.29 -29.44 22.20
N THR A 85 22.84 -29.84 21.05
CA THR A 85 23.98 -29.15 20.42
C THR A 85 23.56 -28.46 19.13
N ILE A 86 24.14 -27.28 18.88
CA ILE A 86 23.98 -26.53 17.64
C ILE A 86 25.36 -26.33 17.02
N THR A 87 25.47 -26.48 15.70
CA THR A 87 26.71 -26.18 14.99
C THR A 87 26.85 -24.67 14.78
N TYR A 88 27.85 -24.06 15.43
CA TYR A 88 28.18 -22.65 15.28
C TYR A 88 29.61 -22.52 14.76
N ASN A 89 29.79 -21.81 13.64
CA ASN A 89 31.09 -21.69 12.95
C ASN A 89 31.80 -23.03 12.67
N GLY A 90 31.03 -24.09 12.41
CA GLY A 90 31.54 -25.44 12.15
C GLY A 90 31.88 -26.27 13.39
N VAL A 91 31.72 -25.72 14.60
CA VAL A 91 31.95 -26.43 15.86
C VAL A 91 30.61 -26.72 16.54
N PRO A 92 30.33 -27.96 16.96
CA PRO A 92 29.15 -28.26 17.77
C PRO A 92 29.33 -27.63 19.15
N THR A 93 28.40 -26.76 19.54
CA THR A 93 28.39 -26.10 20.84
C THR A 93 27.05 -26.29 21.55
N ASN A 94 27.12 -26.30 22.88
CA ASN A 94 25.97 -26.38 23.77
C ASN A 94 25.81 -25.06 24.57
N GLU A 95 26.55 -24.03 24.19
CA GLU A 95 26.52 -22.74 24.89
C GLU A 95 25.12 -22.12 24.84
N TYR A 96 24.60 -21.78 26.03
CA TYR A 96 23.28 -21.17 26.17
C TYR A 96 23.15 -19.84 25.43
N SER A 97 24.19 -19.01 25.44
CA SER A 97 24.23 -17.71 24.74
C SER A 97 23.95 -17.88 23.24
N VAL A 98 24.60 -18.84 22.60
CA VAL A 98 24.44 -19.12 21.17
C VAL A 98 23.03 -19.59 20.84
N LYS A 99 22.45 -20.46 21.69
CA LYS A 99 21.06 -20.91 21.56
C LYS A 99 20.07 -19.76 21.73
N LEU A 100 20.32 -18.88 22.70
CA LEU A 100 19.47 -17.73 23.01
C LEU A 100 19.47 -16.73 21.85
N ASP A 101 20.63 -16.45 21.26
CA ASP A 101 20.72 -15.59 20.07
C ASP A 101 19.92 -16.15 18.90
N ALA A 102 19.97 -17.46 18.67
CA ALA A 102 19.16 -18.11 17.64
C ALA A 102 17.65 -17.96 17.92
N VAL A 103 17.21 -18.13 19.17
CA VAL A 103 15.80 -17.92 19.57
C VAL A 103 15.37 -16.47 19.36
N ILE A 104 16.19 -15.49 19.76
CA ILE A 104 15.90 -14.06 19.55
C ILE A 104 15.78 -13.75 18.06
N PHE A 105 16.71 -14.26 17.26
CA PHE A 105 16.69 -14.08 15.81
C PHE A 105 15.40 -14.62 15.19
N MET A 106 14.98 -15.84 15.56
CA MET A 106 13.70 -16.39 15.10
C MET A 106 12.49 -15.60 15.61
N GLY A 107 12.57 -15.08 16.84
CA GLY A 107 11.55 -14.21 17.42
C GLY A 107 11.33 -12.93 16.59
N LEU A 108 12.39 -12.34 16.05
CA LEU A 108 12.29 -11.17 15.18
C LEU A 108 11.46 -11.45 13.91
N PHE A 109 11.58 -12.63 13.31
CA PHE A 109 10.76 -13.00 12.14
C PHE A 109 9.26 -13.01 12.48
N VAL A 110 8.91 -13.56 13.64
CA VAL A 110 7.52 -13.59 14.12
C VAL A 110 7.01 -12.18 14.38
N VAL A 111 7.82 -11.33 15.02
CA VAL A 111 7.47 -9.93 15.29
C VAL A 111 7.24 -9.15 13.99
N ILE A 112 8.14 -9.27 13.02
CA ILE A 112 7.99 -8.63 11.70
C ILE A 112 6.73 -9.15 10.99
N GLY A 113 6.49 -10.46 11.06
CA GLY A 113 5.29 -11.08 10.51
C GLY A 113 4.00 -10.52 11.13
N LEU A 114 3.98 -10.37 12.47
CA LEU A 114 2.88 -9.75 13.21
C LEU A 114 2.65 -8.31 12.80
N LEU A 115 3.70 -7.51 12.72
CA LEU A 115 3.60 -6.12 12.26
C LEU A 115 3.03 -6.05 10.85
N ALA A 116 3.48 -6.89 9.92
CA ALA A 116 2.95 -6.92 8.56
C ALA A 116 1.49 -7.40 8.50
N ALA A 117 1.13 -8.46 9.23
CA ALA A 117 -0.20 -9.05 9.23
C ALA A 117 -1.26 -8.16 9.91
N VAL A 118 -0.91 -7.53 11.04
CA VAL A 118 -1.82 -6.72 11.87
C VAL A 118 -1.78 -5.24 11.49
N SER A 119 -0.86 -4.83 10.61
CA SER A 119 -0.72 -3.42 10.22
C SER A 119 -2.04 -2.78 9.78
N PRO A 120 -2.33 -1.55 10.28
CA PRO A 120 -3.49 -0.80 9.87
C PRO A 120 -3.37 -0.40 8.39
N SER A 121 -4.50 -0.35 7.71
CA SER A 121 -4.54 -0.03 6.27
C SER A 121 -3.93 1.34 5.95
N SER A 122 -4.00 2.29 6.89
CA SER A 122 -3.43 3.63 6.75
C SER A 122 -1.90 3.60 6.60
N TRP A 123 -1.21 2.76 7.37
CA TRP A 123 0.24 2.59 7.28
C TRP A 123 0.64 1.92 5.98
N LEU A 124 -0.03 0.83 5.60
CA LEU A 124 0.23 0.14 4.33
C LEU A 124 0.00 1.06 3.12
N ASN A 125 -0.99 1.95 3.19
CA ASN A 125 -1.22 2.95 2.15
C ASN A 125 -0.07 3.96 2.05
N LYS A 126 0.46 4.45 3.19
CA LYS A 126 1.63 5.35 3.21
C LYS A 126 2.86 4.67 2.59
N ILE A 127 3.11 3.40 2.94
CA ILE A 127 4.21 2.60 2.36
C ILE A 127 4.02 2.42 0.84
N PHE A 128 2.79 2.17 0.39
CA PHE A 128 2.48 2.04 -1.03
C PHE A 128 2.74 3.35 -1.80
N VAL A 129 2.32 4.49 -1.25
CA VAL A 129 2.58 5.82 -1.84
C VAL A 129 4.08 6.12 -1.85
N ALA A 130 4.78 5.85 -0.75
CA ALA A 130 6.23 5.99 -0.69
C ALA A 130 6.92 5.13 -1.75
N LYS A 131 6.51 3.86 -1.91
CA LYS A 131 7.02 2.97 -2.96
C LYS A 131 6.78 3.50 -4.37
N MET A 132 5.60 4.07 -4.63
CA MET A 132 5.28 4.69 -5.92
C MET A 132 6.15 5.93 -6.16
N SER A 133 6.34 6.78 -5.14
CA SER A 133 7.17 7.98 -5.18
C SER A 133 8.66 7.66 -5.37
N PHE A 134 9.21 6.68 -4.65
CA PHE A 134 10.58 6.21 -4.87
C PHE A 134 10.77 5.64 -6.27
N LYS A 135 9.78 4.91 -6.79
CA LYS A 135 9.85 4.37 -8.16
C LYS A 135 9.83 5.49 -9.22
N SER A 136 9.14 6.61 -8.99
CA SER A 136 9.20 7.76 -9.88
C SER A 136 10.52 8.54 -9.75
N VAL A 137 11.10 8.63 -8.55
CA VAL A 137 12.39 9.31 -8.31
C VAL A 137 13.56 8.49 -8.89
N ILE A 138 13.52 7.16 -8.75
CA ILE A 138 14.53 6.24 -9.29
C ILE A 138 14.28 5.97 -10.80
N GLY A 139 13.14 6.39 -11.33
CA GLY A 139 12.76 6.29 -12.76
C GLY A 139 13.47 7.28 -13.68
N PHE A 140 14.71 7.66 -13.40
CA PHE A 140 15.56 8.38 -14.34
C PHE A 140 16.29 7.40 -15.27
N LYS A 141 15.97 7.51 -16.57
CA LYS A 141 16.62 6.92 -17.75
C LYS A 141 16.65 5.39 -17.85
N LYS A 142 15.73 4.85 -18.66
CA LYS A 142 16.08 3.85 -19.67
C LYS A 142 16.04 4.53 -21.03
#